data_AF-A0A0H4V8H8-F1
#
_entry.id   AF-A0A0H4V8H8-F1
#
_cell.length_a   1.000
_cell.length_b   1.000
_cell.length_c   1.000
_cell.angle_alpha   90.00
_cell.angle_beta   90.00
_cell.angle_gamma   90.00
#
_symmetry.space_group_name_H-M   'P 1'
#
loop_
_entity.id
_entity.type
_entity.pdbx_description
1 polymer ?
#
loop_
_entity_poly.entity_id
_entity_poly.type
_entity_poly.pdbx_seq_one_letter_code
_entity_poly.pdbx_strand_id
1 'polypeptide(L)'
;MKSRAHKRFPTHHGYGEVKVSRYFVLYVSQALWLMLGVFLYSGAYWPSTCQPETLVEIYVCSPRLPLDGGGWREASLLTWLWATPILVALEISRRFNADER
;
A
#
# COMPACT_ATOMS: atom_id res chain seq x y z
N MET A 1 25.60 32.48 -30.24
CA MET A 1 26.45 31.77 -29.27
C MET A 1 25.61 31.34 -28.08
N LYS A 2 25.48 30.02 -27.86
CA LYS A 2 24.86 29.44 -26.66
C LYS A 2 25.74 29.75 -25.46
N SER A 3 25.26 30.59 -24.55
CA SER A 3 25.68 30.50 -23.14
C SER A 3 24.59 29.74 -22.40
N ARG A 4 24.75 28.41 -22.32
CA ARG A 4 24.02 27.60 -21.34
C ARG A 4 24.54 28.03 -19.98
N ALA A 5 23.91 29.05 -19.40
CA ALA A 5 24.09 29.36 -17.99
C ALA A 5 23.51 28.20 -17.19
N HIS A 6 24.34 27.18 -16.96
CA HIS A 6 24.07 26.15 -15.96
C HIS A 6 24.01 26.88 -14.62
N LYS A 7 22.81 27.24 -14.17
CA LYS A 7 22.58 27.72 -12.83
C LYS A 7 22.84 26.55 -11.88
N ARG A 8 24.08 26.48 -11.41
CA ARG A 8 24.48 25.57 -10.34
C ARG A 8 24.12 26.26 -9.03
N PHE A 9 22.95 25.93 -8.49
CA PHE A 9 22.55 26.41 -7.17
C PHE A 9 23.29 25.58 -6.09
N PRO A 10 23.76 26.19 -4.99
CA PRO A 10 24.60 25.52 -3.98
C PRO A 10 23.83 24.46 -3.15
N THR A 11 22.54 24.29 -3.46
CA THR A 11 21.52 23.43 -2.87
C THR A 11 21.16 22.33 -3.87
N HIS A 12 22.05 21.36 -4.04
CA HIS A 12 21.88 20.32 -5.07
C HIS A 12 20.76 19.31 -4.72
N HIS A 13 19.50 19.66 -4.98
CA HIS A 13 18.47 18.71 -5.40
C HIS A 13 18.43 18.74 -6.93
N GLY A 14 18.94 17.69 -7.56
CA GLY A 14 18.95 17.59 -9.02
C GLY A 14 17.52 17.57 -9.56
N TYR A 15 17.16 18.61 -10.32
CA TYR A 15 16.05 18.59 -11.26
C TYR A 15 16.45 17.74 -12.48
N GLY A 16 16.60 16.44 -12.28
CA GLY A 16 16.49 15.47 -13.36
C GLY A 16 15.04 15.02 -13.43
N GLU A 17 14.48 14.84 -14.62
CA GLU A 17 13.20 14.12 -14.75
C GLU A 17 13.28 12.85 -13.91
N VAL A 18 12.48 12.81 -12.85
CA VAL A 18 12.52 11.74 -11.88
C VAL A 18 11.81 10.55 -12.52
N LYS A 19 12.52 9.85 -13.39
CA LYS A 19 12.04 8.65 -14.08
C LYS A 19 11.50 7.66 -13.06
N VAL A 20 10.49 6.88 -13.47
CA VAL A 20 9.86 5.78 -12.72
C VAL A 20 10.88 4.92 -11.95
N SER A 21 12.11 4.79 -12.49
CA SER A 21 13.29 4.23 -11.84
C SER A 21 13.51 4.61 -10.36
N ARG A 22 13.32 5.87 -9.95
CA ARG A 22 13.55 6.29 -8.54
C ARG A 22 12.55 5.64 -7.58
N TYR A 23 11.32 5.42 -8.04
CA TYR A 23 10.24 4.83 -7.27
C TYR A 23 10.00 3.36 -7.61
N PHE A 24 10.90 2.75 -8.40
CA PHE A 24 10.74 1.37 -8.85
C PHE A 24 10.51 0.40 -7.69
N VAL A 25 11.38 0.45 -6.68
CA VAL A 25 11.26 -0.39 -5.47
C VAL A 25 9.95 -0.13 -4.73
N LEU A 26 9.50 1.13 -4.68
CA LEU A 26 8.26 1.53 -4.03
C LEU A 26 7.02 1.03 -4.78
N TYR A 27 7.04 1.00 -6.11
CA TYR A 27 5.96 0.41 -6.90
C TYR A 27 5.96 -1.12 -6.84
N VAL A 28 7.15 -1.73 -6.85
CA VAL A 28 7.29 -3.18 -6.66
C VAL A 28 6.78 -3.60 -5.29
N SER A 29 7.13 -2.87 -4.22
CA SER A 29 6.64 -3.20 -2.87
C SER A 29 5.12 -3.05 -2.76
N GLN A 30 4.53 -2.03 -3.39
CA GLN A 30 3.06 -1.89 -3.47
C GLN A 30 2.41 -3.04 -4.25
N ALA A 31 2.99 -3.44 -5.39
CA ALA A 31 2.48 -4.57 -6.17
C ALA A 31 2.55 -5.87 -5.36
N LEU A 32 3.69 -6.13 -4.69
CA LEU A 32 3.86 -7.28 -3.80
C LEU A 32 2.89 -7.23 -2.62
N TRP A 33 2.63 -6.05 -2.07
CA TRP A 33 1.66 -5.87 -0.98
C TRP A 33 0.24 -6.24 -1.42
N LEU A 34 -0.19 -5.82 -2.61
CA LEU A 34 -1.50 -6.19 -3.16
C LEU A 34 -1.58 -7.70 -3.44
N MET A 35 -0.53 -8.27 -4.04
CA MET A 35 -0.43 -9.71 -4.31
C MET A 35 -0.47 -10.53 -3.02
N LEU A 36 0.19 -10.06 -1.96
CA LEU A 36 0.13 -10.67 -0.63
C LEU A 36 -1.31 -10.72 -0.10
N GLY A 37 -2.08 -9.63 -0.25
CA GLY A 37 -3.49 -9.59 0.13
C GLY A 37 -4.33 -10.63 -0.59
N VAL A 38 -4.19 -10.72 -1.92
CA VAL A 38 -4.90 -11.72 -2.74
C VAL A 38 -4.49 -13.14 -2.33
N PHE A 39 -3.21 -13.38 -2.13
CA PHE A 39 -2.68 -14.68 -1.69
C PHE A 39 -3.24 -15.10 -0.33
N LEU A 40 -3.31 -14.16 0.62
CA LEU A 40 -3.87 -14.42 1.95
C LEU A 40 -5.39 -14.64 1.87
N TYR A 41 -6.12 -13.81 1.13
CA TYR A 41 -7.57 -13.91 0.98
C TYR A 41 -8.00 -15.23 0.30
N SER A 42 -7.30 -15.63 -0.76
CA SER A 42 -7.60 -16.87 -1.49
C SER A 42 -7.42 -18.15 -0.67
N GLY A 43 -6.64 -18.08 0.40
CA GLY A 43 -6.29 -19.22 1.23
C GLY A 43 -6.72 -19.10 2.69
N ALA A 44 -7.49 -18.07 3.04
CA ALA A 44 -8.04 -17.88 4.37
C ALA A 44 -9.39 -18.58 4.49
N TYR A 45 -9.62 -19.20 5.64
CA TYR A 45 -10.91 -19.80 5.95
C TYR A 45 -11.89 -18.76 6.48
N TRP A 46 -13.03 -18.61 5.80
CA TRP A 46 -14.15 -17.78 6.25
C TRP A 46 -15.25 -18.68 6.82
N PRO A 47 -15.66 -18.49 8.09
CA PRO A 47 -16.74 -19.28 8.68
C PRO A 47 -18.07 -18.95 8.00
N SER A 48 -18.94 -19.95 7.86
CA SER A 48 -20.29 -19.79 7.26
C SER A 48 -21.18 -18.80 8.02
N THR A 49 -20.87 -18.53 9.29
CA THR A 49 -21.54 -17.51 10.13
C THR A 49 -21.12 -16.08 9.79
N CYS A 50 -20.07 -15.89 8.98
CA CYS A 50 -19.50 -14.60 8.62
C CYS A 50 -18.83 -14.70 7.24
N GLN A 51 -19.61 -15.13 6.23
CA GLN A 51 -19.16 -15.18 4.85
C GLN A 51 -19.41 -13.80 4.21
N PRO A 52 -18.35 -13.08 3.80
CA PRO A 52 -18.52 -11.72 3.30
C PRO A 52 -19.06 -11.73 1.85
N GLU A 53 -20.21 -11.12 1.64
CA GLU A 53 -20.79 -10.84 0.31
C GLU A 53 -20.37 -9.45 -0.17
N THR A 54 -20.10 -8.53 0.76
CA THR A 54 -19.72 -7.15 0.47
C THR A 54 -18.38 -6.75 1.08
N LEU A 55 -17.75 -5.71 0.52
CA LEU A 55 -16.48 -5.17 1.04
C LEU A 55 -16.59 -4.70 2.50
N VAL A 56 -17.75 -4.18 2.91
CA VAL A 56 -17.98 -3.73 4.29
C VAL A 56 -18.03 -4.92 5.24
N GLU A 57 -18.69 -6.00 4.84
CA GLU A 57 -18.77 -7.23 5.63
C GLU A 57 -17.40 -7.89 5.83
N ILE A 58 -16.48 -7.76 4.86
CA ILE A 58 -15.08 -8.21 5.03
C ILE A 58 -14.47 -7.56 6.28
N TYR A 59 -14.65 -6.25 6.46
CA TYR A 59 -14.11 -5.54 7.63
C TYR A 59 -14.84 -5.91 8.92
N VAL A 60 -16.17 -6.03 8.90
CA VAL A 60 -16.97 -6.39 10.07
C VAL A 60 -16.67 -7.82 10.54
N CYS A 61 -16.49 -8.76 9.62
CA CYS A 61 -16.17 -10.15 9.90
C CYS A 61 -14.65 -10.37 10.12
N SER A 62 -13.79 -9.43 9.76
CA SER A 62 -12.33 -9.58 9.88
C SER A 62 -11.84 -9.95 11.29
N PRO A 63 -12.40 -9.45 12.41
CA PRO A 63 -11.92 -9.82 13.75
C PRO A 63 -12.15 -11.30 14.09
N ARG A 64 -13.06 -12.00 13.39
CA ARG A 64 -13.32 -13.43 13.58
C ARG A 64 -12.33 -14.34 12.86
N LEU A 65 -11.62 -13.84 11.85
CA LEU A 65 -10.59 -14.59 11.11
C LEU A 65 -9.60 -15.33 12.04
N PRO A 66 -8.90 -14.67 12.97
CA PRO A 66 -7.96 -15.35 13.87
C PRO A 66 -8.66 -16.18 14.95
N LEU A 67 -9.93 -15.92 15.26
CA LEU A 67 -10.68 -16.61 16.31
C LEU A 67 -11.22 -17.97 15.84
N ASP A 68 -11.80 -18.00 14.64
CA ASP A 68 -12.46 -19.19 14.10
C ASP A 68 -11.53 -20.02 13.20
N GLY A 69 -10.58 -19.36 12.50
CA GLY A 69 -9.61 -20.03 11.62
C GLY A 69 -8.29 -20.40 12.30
N GLY A 70 -7.91 -19.68 13.37
CA GLY A 70 -6.75 -19.98 14.23
C GLY A 70 -5.36 -20.01 13.57
N GLY A 71 -5.29 -19.87 12.24
CA GLY A 71 -4.06 -20.00 11.47
C GLY A 71 -3.31 -18.69 11.30
N TRP A 72 -2.04 -18.82 10.90
CA TRP A 72 -1.17 -17.68 10.63
C TRP A 72 -1.66 -16.87 9.42
N ARG A 73 -2.36 -17.49 8.46
CA ARG A 73 -2.87 -16.81 7.26
C ARG A 73 -4.01 -15.88 7.62
N GLU A 74 -4.91 -16.30 8.49
CA GLU A 74 -6.06 -15.54 8.95
C GLU A 74 -5.65 -14.33 9.78
N ALA A 75 -4.68 -14.52 10.70
CA ALA A 75 -4.08 -13.41 11.45
C ALA A 75 -3.33 -12.42 10.53
N SER A 76 -2.63 -12.93 9.52
CA SER A 76 -1.93 -12.10 8.53
C SER A 76 -2.92 -11.33 7.66
N LEU A 77 -4.04 -11.95 7.25
CA LEU A 77 -5.09 -11.33 6.46
C LEU A 77 -5.78 -10.20 7.24
N LEU A 78 -6.09 -10.43 8.52
CA LEU A 78 -6.57 -9.37 9.41
C LEU A 78 -5.59 -8.19 9.41
N THR A 79 -4.31 -8.47 9.67
CA THR A 79 -3.28 -7.42 9.70
C THR A 79 -3.22 -6.66 8.37
N TRP A 80 -3.28 -7.37 7.24
CA TRP A 80 -3.27 -6.78 5.91
C TRP A 80 -4.50 -5.89 5.65
N LEU A 81 -5.70 -6.35 6.02
CA LEU A 81 -6.95 -5.59 5.88
C LEU A 81 -6.93 -4.28 6.66
N TRP A 82 -6.33 -4.26 7.85
CA TRP A 82 -6.27 -3.06 8.68
C TRP A 82 -5.05 -2.17 8.36
N ALA A 83 -3.96 -2.74 7.84
CA ALA A 83 -2.79 -1.97 7.41
C ALA A 83 -3.03 -1.26 6.05
N THR A 84 -3.77 -1.87 5.12
CA THR A 84 -4.05 -1.28 3.81
C THR A 84 -4.68 0.13 3.85
N PRO A 85 -5.76 0.41 4.62
CA PRO A 85 -6.33 1.75 4.67
C PRO A 85 -5.35 2.78 5.25
N ILE A 86 -4.50 2.37 6.21
CA ILE A 86 -3.46 3.23 6.78
C ILE A 86 -2.44 3.60 5.71
N LEU A 87 -1.93 2.60 4.95
CA LEU A 87 -0.96 2.83 3.88
C LEU A 87 -1.53 3.71 2.77
N VAL A 88 -2.81 3.51 2.42
CA VAL A 88 -3.52 4.36 1.45
C VAL A 88 -3.63 5.79 1.97
N ALA A 89 -4.04 5.99 3.23
CA ALA A 89 -4.12 7.32 3.84
C ALA A 89 -2.75 8.02 3.89
N LEU A 90 -1.67 7.30 4.17
CA LEU A 90 -0.31 7.82 4.16
C LEU A 90 0.15 8.21 2.74
N GLU A 91 -0.14 7.40 1.73
CA GLU A 91 0.17 7.73 0.34
C GLU A 91 -0.63 8.95 -0.12
N ILE A 92 -1.90 9.06 0.26
CA ILE A 92 -2.73 10.23 0.02
C ILE A 92 -2.12 11.47 0.68
N SER A 93 -1.81 11.40 1.97
CA SER A 93 -1.16 12.48 2.72
C SER A 93 0.16 12.92 2.09
N ARG A 94 0.96 11.96 1.60
CA ARG A 94 2.22 12.24 0.89
C ARG A 94 2.00 12.99 -0.42
N ARG A 95 0.94 12.67 -1.15
CA ARG A 95 0.61 13.35 -2.42
C ARG A 95 0.13 14.78 -2.18
N PHE A 96 -0.75 14.99 -1.21
CA PHE A 96 -1.24 16.33 -0.87
C PHE A 96 -0.14 17.24 -0.32
N ASN A 97 0.72 16.76 0.60
CA ASN A 97 1.84 17.54 1.12
C ASN A 97 2.95 17.82 0.09
N ALA A 98 3.05 17.01 -0.97
CA ALA A 98 4.01 17.24 -2.05
C ALA A 98 3.54 18.32 -3.04
N ASP A 99 2.24 18.61 -3.10
CA ASP A 99 1.66 19.65 -3.96
C ASP A 99 1.78 21.05 -3.31
N GLU A 100 1.97 21.09 -1.99
CA GLU A 100 2.01 22.33 -1.19
C GLU A 100 3.42 22.92 -1.02
N ARG A 101 4.46 22.29 -1.57
CA ARG A 101 5.87 22.72 -1.46
C ARG A 101 6.52 22.88 -2.83
#